data_AF-A0A9Q3E5Q4-F1
#
_entry.id   AF-A0A9Q3E5Q4-F1
#
_cell.length_a   1.000
_cell.length_b   1.000
_cell.length_c   1.000
_cell.angle_alpha   90.00
_cell.angle_beta   90.00
_cell.angle_gamma   90.00
#
_symmetry.space_group_name_H-M   'P 1'
#
loop_
_entity.id
_entity.type
_entity.pdbx_description
1 polymer ?
#
loop_
_entity_poly.entity_id
_entity_poly.type
_entity_poly.pdbx_seq_one_letter_code
_entity_poly.pdbx_strand_id
1 'polypeptide(L)'
;MALTDRTQIETILHECHDSVAGGHLSEDRTLERVRSCSWWPNWEKDVAEYCQTCDRFQKANRDTRKKFGMMIRIQEPRFPWEIVHMDWVTALPPGGDRSYNA
;
A
#
# COMPACT_ATOMS: atom_id res chain seq x y z
N MET A 1 9.23 24.01 -12.24
CA MET A 1 8.80 25.39 -11.96
C MET A 1 8.82 25.58 -10.44
N ALA A 2 9.50 26.60 -9.92
CA ALA A 2 9.50 26.85 -8.47
C ALA A 2 8.26 27.67 -8.10
N LEU A 3 7.38 27.10 -7.27
CA LEU A 3 6.14 27.75 -6.83
C LEU A 3 6.37 28.44 -5.48
N THR A 4 5.83 29.64 -5.34
CA THR A 4 5.83 30.39 -4.07
C THR A 4 4.43 30.80 -3.64
N ASP A 5 3.47 30.78 -4.56
CA ASP A 5 2.09 31.13 -4.27
C ASP A 5 1.30 29.92 -3.73
N ARG A 6 0.56 30.13 -2.63
CA ARG A 6 -0.15 29.04 -1.95
C ARG A 6 -1.30 28.50 -2.78
N THR A 7 -1.98 29.36 -3.55
CA THR A 7 -3.12 28.92 -4.38
C THR A 7 -2.66 28.00 -5.51
N GLN A 8 -1.49 28.28 -6.10
CA GLN A 8 -0.87 27.39 -7.09
C GLN A 8 -0.46 26.04 -6.47
N ILE A 9 0.09 26.05 -5.25
CA ILE A 9 0.45 24.82 -4.54
C ILE A 9 -0.80 23.96 -4.30
N GLU A 10 -1.88 24.55 -3.80
CA GLU A 10 -3.16 23.85 -3.57
C GLU A 10 -3.73 23.27 -4.87
N THR A 11 -3.65 24.02 -5.98
CA THR A 11 -4.09 23.55 -7.29
C THR A 11 -3.28 22.33 -7.74
N ILE A 12 -1.95 22.35 -7.59
CA ILE A 12 -1.10 21.21 -7.96
C ILE A 12 -1.38 19.99 -7.09
N LEU A 13 -1.58 20.17 -5.78
CA LEU A 13 -1.93 19.08 -4.87
C LEU A 13 -3.26 18.43 -5.25
N HIS A 14 -4.28 19.25 -5.53
CA HIS A 14 -5.58 18.78 -6.03
C HIS A 14 -5.43 18.00 -7.34
N GLU A 15 -4.69 18.54 -8.32
CA GLU A 15 -4.50 17.86 -9.61
C GLU A 15 -3.72 16.54 -9.47
N CYS A 16 -2.72 16.49 -8.60
CA CYS A 16 -1.90 15.30 -8.42
C CYS A 16 -2.58 14.20 -7.60
N HIS A 17 -3.52 14.55 -6.71
CA HIS A 17 -4.16 13.62 -5.77
C HIS A 17 -5.66 13.41 -6.02
N ASP A 18 -6.46 14.48 -6.11
CA ASP A 18 -7.93 14.42 -6.14
C ASP A 18 -8.55 14.39 -7.53
N SER A 19 -7.81 14.82 -8.56
CA SER A 19 -8.31 14.74 -9.93
C SER A 19 -8.62 13.30 -10.35
N VAL A 20 -9.39 13.14 -11.43
CA VAL A 20 -9.66 11.81 -12.01
C VAL A 20 -8.36 11.10 -12.39
N ALA A 21 -7.36 11.84 -12.87
CA ALA A 21 -6.03 11.31 -13.11
C ALA A 21 -5.31 11.01 -11.78
N GLY A 22 -5.50 11.86 -10.77
CA GLY A 22 -5.13 11.78 -9.34
C GLY A 22 -5.43 10.43 -8.70
N GLY A 23 -6.71 10.06 -8.74
CA GLY A 23 -7.23 8.77 -8.31
C GLY A 23 -7.18 8.53 -6.79
N HIS A 24 -6.84 9.53 -5.97
CA HIS A 24 -6.57 9.40 -4.53
C HIS A 24 -5.57 8.28 -4.21
N LEU A 25 -4.53 8.19 -5.03
CA LEU A 25 -3.46 7.21 -4.88
C LEU A 25 -2.61 7.47 -3.62
N SER A 26 -1.69 6.56 -3.34
CA SER A 26 -0.81 6.65 -2.19
C SER A 26 0.07 7.91 -2.19
N GLU A 27 0.50 8.31 -1.00
CA GLU A 27 1.43 9.43 -0.80
C GLU A 27 2.64 9.32 -1.72
N ASP A 28 3.28 8.15 -1.81
CA ASP A 28 4.41 7.89 -2.73
C ASP A 28 4.08 8.22 -4.19
N ARG A 29 2.86 7.88 -4.65
CA ARG A 29 2.42 8.17 -6.02
C ARG A 29 2.15 9.65 -6.23
N THR A 30 1.58 10.32 -5.23
CA THR A 30 1.38 11.76 -5.28
C THR A 30 2.73 12.49 -5.26
N LEU A 31 3.70 12.03 -4.45
CA LEU A 31 5.07 12.55 -4.43
C LEU A 31 5.75 12.44 -5.80
N GLU A 32 5.69 11.26 -6.45
CA GLU A 32 6.24 11.05 -7.79
C GLU A 32 5.66 12.04 -8.81
N ARG A 33 4.35 12.31 -8.74
CA ARG A 33 3.66 13.24 -9.65
C ARG A 33 4.05 14.68 -9.40
N VAL A 34 4.00 15.14 -8.15
CA VAL A 34 4.40 16.51 -7.82
C VAL A 34 5.84 16.75 -8.25
N ARG A 35 6.75 15.81 -7.97
CA ARG A 35 8.16 15.89 -8.37
C ARG A 35 8.36 16.05 -9.88
N SER A 36 7.46 15.51 -10.69
CA SER A 36 7.54 15.58 -12.15
C SER A 36 7.12 16.94 -12.74
N CYS A 37 6.27 17.70 -12.05
CA CYS A 37 5.66 18.92 -12.59
C CYS A 37 6.09 20.20 -11.84
N SER A 38 6.39 20.10 -10.55
CA SER A 38 6.47 21.26 -9.66
C SER A 38 7.51 21.07 -8.56
N TRP A 39 7.94 22.18 -7.96
CA TRP A 39 8.79 22.16 -6.77
C TRP A 39 8.56 23.41 -5.93
N TRP A 40 8.62 23.30 -4.60
CA TRP A 40 8.62 24.42 -3.66
C TRP A 40 9.28 24.02 -2.33
N PRO A 41 9.64 24.97 -1.44
CA PRO A 41 10.18 24.63 -0.13
C PRO A 41 9.21 23.78 0.70
N ASN A 42 9.68 22.67 1.28
CA ASN A 42 8.89 21.72 2.06
C ASN A 42 7.76 21.00 1.30
N TRP A 43 7.85 20.91 -0.03
CA TRP A 43 6.82 20.27 -0.86
C TRP A 43 6.47 18.83 -0.46
N GLU A 44 7.45 18.02 -0.05
CA GLU A 44 7.21 16.64 0.39
C GLU A 44 6.31 16.60 1.64
N LYS A 45 6.54 17.53 2.57
CA LYS A 45 5.75 17.66 3.81
C LYS A 45 4.33 18.12 3.50
N ASP A 46 4.17 19.11 2.62
CA ASP A 46 2.85 19.57 2.18
C ASP A 46 2.06 18.44 1.49
N VAL A 47 2.72 17.61 0.66
CA VAL A 47 2.08 16.43 0.03
C VAL A 47 1.63 15.42 1.09
N ALA A 48 2.49 15.10 2.05
CA ALA A 48 2.17 14.17 3.13
C ALA A 48 0.96 14.66 3.95
N GLU A 49 0.97 15.93 4.37
CA GLU A 49 -0.14 16.54 5.11
C GLU A 49 -1.42 16.55 4.26
N TYR A 50 -1.34 16.87 2.97
CA TYR A 50 -2.48 16.87 2.07
C TYR A 50 -3.12 15.48 1.95
N CYS A 51 -2.32 14.46 1.63
CA CYS A 51 -2.80 13.08 1.53
C CYS A 51 -3.37 12.57 2.86
N GLN A 52 -2.79 12.98 3.99
CA GLN A 52 -3.32 12.65 5.31
C GLN A 52 -4.69 13.29 5.59
N THR A 53 -5.12 14.33 4.89
CA THR A 53 -6.50 14.86 5.03
C THR A 53 -7.53 14.15 4.16
N CYS A 54 -7.12 13.30 3.23
CA CYS A 54 -8.01 12.64 2.28
C CYS A 54 -8.70 11.39 2.88
N ASP A 55 -10.00 11.50 3.15
CA ASP A 55 -10.84 10.41 3.67
C ASP A 55 -10.82 9.16 2.77
N ARG A 56 -10.82 9.35 1.44
CA ARG A 56 -10.86 8.24 0.49
C ARG A 56 -9.56 7.44 0.49
N PHE A 57 -8.42 8.14 0.51
CA PHE A 57 -7.12 7.51 0.66
C PHE A 57 -7.00 6.82 2.02
N GLN A 58 -7.38 7.47 3.12
CA GLN A 58 -7.30 6.88 4.47
C GLN A 58 -8.12 5.59 4.61
N LYS A 59 -9.32 5.55 4.00
CA LYS A 59 -10.16 4.35 4.01
C LYS A 59 -9.58 3.22 3.16
N ALA A 60 -9.00 3.55 2.01
CA ALA A 60 -8.40 2.58 1.10
C ALA A 60 -7.06 2.03 1.60
N ASN A 61 -6.22 2.89 2.18
CA ASN A 61 -4.86 2.58 2.63
C ASN A 61 -4.76 2.50 4.16
N ARG A 62 -5.82 2.05 4.82
CA ARG A 62 -5.78 1.78 6.25
C ARG A 62 -4.74 0.70 6.52
N ASP A 63 -3.85 0.92 7.49
CA ASP A 63 -2.93 -0.11 7.93
C ASP A 63 -3.75 -1.29 8.49
N THR A 64 -3.82 -2.37 7.70
CA THR A 64 -4.52 -3.61 8.06
C THR A 64 -3.60 -4.57 8.80
N ARG A 65 -2.32 -4.23 8.96
CA ARG A 65 -1.41 -5.06 9.75
C ARG A 65 -1.91 -5.06 11.19
N LYS A 66 -2.26 -6.25 11.68
CA LYS A 66 -2.31 -6.46 13.13
C LYS A 66 -0.93 -6.07 13.66
N LYS A 67 -0.88 -5.38 14.81
CA LYS A 67 0.39 -5.18 15.55
C LYS A 67 1.13 -6.51 15.53
N PHE A 68 2.34 -6.53 14.99
CA PHE A 68 3.14 -7.75 14.95
C PHE A 68 3.22 -8.28 16.38
N GLY A 69 2.50 -9.37 16.65
CA GLY A 69 2.55 -10.04 17.94
C GLY A 69 3.94 -10.66 18.11
N MET A 70 4.32 -10.94 19.35
CA MET A 70 5.46 -11.81 19.59
C MET A 70 5.23 -13.14 18.87
N MET A 71 6.22 -13.57 18.08
CA MET A 71 6.18 -14.86 17.41
C MET A 71 5.99 -15.95 18.47
N ILE A 72 4.86 -16.65 18.42
CA ILE A 72 4.58 -17.74 19.35
C ILE A 72 5.31 -18.97 18.83
N ARG A 73 6.12 -19.60 19.68
CA ARG A 73 6.81 -20.86 19.35
C ARG A 73 5.78 -21.99 19.32
N ILE A 74 5.76 -22.76 18.23
CA ILE A 74 4.98 -24.00 18.15
C ILE A 74 5.57 -24.99 19.17
N GLN A 75 4.72 -25.74 19.86
CA GLN A 75 5.19 -26.75 20.82
C GLN A 75 5.99 -27.84 20.10
N GLU A 76 7.12 -28.21 20.68
CA GLU A 76 7.99 -29.25 20.14
C GLU A 76 7.35 -30.63 20.38
N PRO A 77 7.13 -31.45 19.33
CA PRO A 77 6.63 -32.80 19.50
C PRO A 77 7.68 -33.65 20.23
N ARG A 78 7.24 -34.42 21.21
CA ARG A 78 8.03 -35.36 22.03
C ARG A 78 8.13 -36.74 21.40
N PHE A 79 7.18 -37.12 20.55
CA PHE A 79 7.15 -38.42 19.87
C PHE A 79 6.80 -38.29 18.38
N PRO A 80 7.24 -39.25 17.53
CA PRO A 80 6.81 -39.31 16.14
C PRO A 80 5.29 -39.29 16.03
N TRP A 81 4.76 -38.54 15.05
CA TRP A 81 3.32 -38.39 14.76
C TRP A 81 2.48 -37.65 15.81
N GLU A 82 3.10 -37.01 16.82
CA GLU A 82 2.36 -36.25 17.84
C GLU A 82 1.70 -34.98 17.27
N ILE A 83 2.32 -34.34 16.28
CA ILE A 83 1.80 -33.14 15.62
C ILE A 83 1.93 -33.30 14.10
N VAL A 84 0.83 -33.09 13.37
CA VAL A 84 0.79 -33.05 11.91
C VAL A 84 0.19 -31.71 11.48
N HIS A 85 0.99 -30.89 10.81
CA HIS A 85 0.53 -29.68 10.16
C HIS A 85 0.22 -29.99 8.70
N MET A 86 -0.97 -29.58 8.24
CA MET A 86 -1.35 -29.71 6.83
C MET A 86 -1.75 -28.34 6.31
N ASP A 87 -1.36 -28.07 5.07
CA ASP A 87 -1.77 -26.88 4.34
C ASP A 87 -2.10 -27.24 2.89
N TRP A 88 -2.94 -26.43 2.26
CA TRP A 88 -3.36 -26.62 0.88
C TRP A 88 -2.65 -25.63 -0.02
N VAL A 89 -1.93 -26.13 -1.01
CA VAL A 89 -1.38 -25.31 -2.08
C VAL A 89 -2.37 -25.35 -3.23
N THR A 90 -2.89 -24.18 -3.60
CA THR A 90 -3.83 -24.02 -4.71
C THR A 90 -3.21 -23.24 -5.86
N ALA A 91 -3.88 -23.25 -7.02
CA ALA A 91 -3.48 -22.65 -8.28
C ALA A 91 -2.18 -23.22 -8.87
N LEU A 92 -1.97 -24.53 -8.73
CA LEU A 92 -0.87 -25.21 -9.42
C LEU A 92 -1.13 -25.27 -10.93
N PRO A 93 -0.06 -25.25 -11.77
CA PRO A 93 -0.22 -25.51 -13.20
C PRO A 93 -0.94 -26.86 -13.43
N PRO A 94 -1.82 -26.97 -14.44
CA PRO A 94 -2.55 -28.20 -14.68
C PRO A 94 -1.59 -29.37 -14.92
N GLY A 95 -1.78 -30.46 -14.18
CA GLY A 95 -0.88 -31.60 -14.19
C GLY A 95 -1.59 -32.96 -14.31
N GLY A 96 -0.88 -33.92 -14.89
CA GLY A 96 -1.35 -35.30 -15.12
C GLY A 96 -2.35 -35.46 -16.25
N ASP A 97 -2.74 -36.70 -16.53
CA ASP A 97 -3.62 -37.07 -17.66
C ASP A 97 -5.01 -36.40 -17.62
N ARG A 98 -5.43 -35.97 -16.43
CA ARG A 98 -6.72 -35.30 -16.18
C ARG A 98 -6.58 -33.79 -15.95
N SER A 99 -5.37 -33.24 -16.11
CA SER A 99 -5.11 -31.80 -16.07
C SER A 99 -5.63 -31.10 -14.79
N TYR A 100 -5.37 -31.68 -13.63
CA TYR A 100 -5.80 -31.10 -12.35
C TYR A 100 -4.93 -29.89 -11.99
N ASN A 101 -5.57 -28.81 -11.57
CA ASN A 101 -4.95 -27.65 -10.92
C ASN A 101 -5.46 -27.61 -9.48
N ALA A 102 -4.74 -28.25 -8.55
CA ALA A 102 -5.06 -28.15 -7.12
C ALA A 102 -5.29 -26.68 -6.72
#